data_AF-A0A1Q7LES4-F1
#
_entry.id   AF-A0A1Q7LES4-F1
#
_cell.length_a   1.000
_cell.length_b   1.000
_cell.length_c   1.000
_cell.angle_alpha   90.00
_cell.angle_beta   90.00
_cell.angle_gamma   90.00
#
_symmetry.space_group_name_H-M   'P 1'
#
loop_
_entity.id
_entity.type
_entity.pdbx_description
1 polymer ?
#
loop_
_entity_poly.entity_id
_entity_poly.type
_entity_poly.pdbx_seq_one_letter_code
_entity_poly.pdbx_strand_id
1 'polypeptide(L)'
;MPLTNAGYAPEIAYFECLHELKLIVDLMYRGGMGFMRRSISDTAEYGDYTRGPKIVTDEVRAAMRRMLADIQSGSFAREWIGETRAGAARFQALRRAEAEHPIERVGARLRAMMPWTEEGRRAAAPATPPPPVPPTKPRGAAVAP
;
A
#
# COMPACT_ATOMS: atom_id res chain seq x y z
N MET A 1 -11.91 -4.38 -6.91
CA MET A 1 -11.09 -3.48 -7.76
C MET A 1 -11.56 -3.63 -9.20
N PRO A 2 -11.63 -2.57 -10.04
CA PRO A 2 -12.24 -2.67 -11.39
C PRO A 2 -11.72 -3.83 -12.24
N LEU A 3 -10.40 -4.08 -12.24
CA LEU A 3 -9.80 -5.21 -12.96
C LEU A 3 -10.19 -6.56 -12.36
N THR A 4 -10.12 -6.73 -11.04
CA THR A 4 -10.52 -8.02 -10.42
C THR A 4 -11.99 -8.32 -10.61
N ASN A 5 -12.85 -7.29 -10.59
CA ASN A 5 -14.29 -7.42 -10.83
C ASN A 5 -14.59 -7.83 -12.28
N ALA A 6 -13.71 -7.49 -13.21
CA ALA A 6 -13.78 -7.89 -14.61
C ALA A 6 -13.10 -9.26 -14.88
N GLY A 7 -12.65 -9.98 -13.84
CA GLY A 7 -12.09 -11.32 -13.95
C GLY A 7 -10.57 -11.40 -14.12
N TYR A 8 -9.84 -10.28 -14.04
CA TYR A 8 -8.38 -10.30 -14.07
C TYR A 8 -7.80 -10.84 -12.76
N ALA A 9 -6.65 -11.52 -12.86
CA ALA A 9 -5.93 -12.03 -11.70
C ALA A 9 -5.56 -10.88 -10.74
N PRO A 10 -5.76 -11.04 -9.41
CA PRO A 10 -5.45 -9.99 -8.44
C PRO A 10 -3.99 -9.53 -8.47
N GLU A 11 -3.05 -10.44 -8.81
CA GLU A 11 -1.63 -10.15 -8.92
C GLU A 11 -1.34 -9.19 -10.07
N ILE A 12 -1.95 -9.42 -11.25
CA ILE A 12 -1.83 -8.52 -12.40
C ILE A 12 -2.41 -7.15 -12.06
N ALA A 13 -3.59 -7.13 -11.43
CA ALA A 13 -4.23 -5.89 -11.03
C ALA A 13 -3.35 -5.09 -10.03
N TYR A 14 -2.68 -5.77 -9.08
CA TYR A 14 -1.74 -5.14 -8.17
C TYR A 14 -0.56 -4.50 -8.90
N PHE A 15 0.04 -5.19 -9.88
CA PHE A 15 1.17 -4.66 -10.63
C PHE A 15 0.78 -3.40 -11.40
N GLU A 16 -0.26 -3.50 -12.22
CA GLU A 16 -0.71 -2.46 -13.15
C GLU A 16 -1.24 -1.21 -12.45
N CYS A 17 -1.87 -1.35 -11.28
CA CYS A 17 -2.54 -0.21 -10.62
C CYS A 17 -1.84 0.32 -9.37
N LEU A 18 -0.85 -0.39 -8.82
CA LEU A 18 -0.12 0.07 -7.65
C LEU A 18 1.40 -0.05 -7.80
N HIS A 19 1.92 -1.22 -8.16
CA HIS A 19 3.37 -1.43 -8.20
C HIS A 19 4.05 -0.49 -9.20
N GLU A 20 3.50 -0.37 -10.41
CA GLU A 20 4.06 0.46 -11.48
C GLU A 20 3.89 1.96 -11.25
N LEU A 21 2.98 2.36 -10.35
CA LEU A 21 2.78 3.78 -10.04
C LEU A 21 4.07 4.43 -9.53
N LYS A 22 4.90 3.68 -8.78
CA LYS A 22 6.21 4.18 -8.32
C LYS A 22 7.10 4.58 -9.49
N LEU A 23 7.17 3.78 -10.56
CA LEU A 23 8.00 4.09 -11.72
C LEU A 23 7.55 5.39 -12.39
N ILE A 24 6.25 5.55 -12.64
CA ILE A 24 5.70 6.75 -13.28
C ILE A 24 5.96 7.99 -12.42
N VAL A 25 5.72 7.90 -11.11
CA VAL A 25 5.97 9.00 -10.17
C VAL A 25 7.46 9.32 -10.06
N ASP A 26 8.34 8.33 -10.05
CA ASP A 26 9.80 8.55 -10.02
C ASP A 26 10.28 9.27 -11.30
N LEU A 27 9.71 8.94 -12.47
CA LEU A 27 10.00 9.66 -13.71
C LEU A 27 9.50 11.10 -13.66
N MET A 28 8.29 11.33 -13.15
CA MET A 28 7.74 12.68 -12.95
C MET A 28 8.58 13.49 -11.96
N TYR A 29 9.05 12.88 -10.88
CA TYR A 29 9.92 13.53 -9.90
C TYR A 29 11.26 13.93 -10.52
N ARG A 30 11.84 13.06 -11.35
CA ARG A 30 13.14 13.29 -12.00
C ARG A 30 13.13 14.42 -13.03
N GLY A 31 12.03 14.63 -13.76
CA GLY A 31 12.03 15.58 -14.88
C GLY A 31 10.67 16.14 -15.31
N GLY A 32 9.65 16.02 -14.47
CA GLY A 32 8.29 16.47 -14.74
C GLY A 32 7.53 15.62 -15.76
N MET A 33 6.33 16.07 -16.11
CA MET A 33 5.41 15.36 -17.03
C MET A 33 6.03 15.12 -18.41
N GLY A 34 6.77 16.09 -18.95
CA GLY A 34 7.40 15.96 -20.26
C GLY A 34 8.49 14.88 -20.29
N PHE A 35 9.28 14.75 -19.22
CA PHE A 35 10.27 13.69 -19.12
C PHE A 35 9.60 12.31 -18.97
N MET A 36 8.58 12.20 -18.12
CA MET A 36 7.83 10.96 -17.96
C MET A 36 7.23 10.48 -19.28
N ARG A 37 6.56 11.36 -20.03
CA ARG A 37 5.90 11.00 -21.30
C ARG A 37 6.87 10.54 -22.38
N ARG A 38 8.04 11.19 -22.50
CA ARG A 38 9.12 10.72 -23.39
C ARG A 38 9.80 9.43 -22.93
N SER A 39 9.56 9.01 -21.69
CA SER A 39 10.20 7.82 -21.09
C SER A 39 9.28 6.59 -21.07
N ILE A 40 8.01 6.75 -21.46
CA ILE A 40 7.05 5.65 -21.64
C ILE A 40 6.85 5.37 -23.14
N SER A 41 6.16 4.27 -23.49
CA SER A 41 5.88 3.97 -24.90
C SER A 41 4.84 4.92 -25.49
N ASP A 42 4.89 5.12 -26.81
CA ASP A 42 3.91 5.90 -27.57
C ASP A 42 2.46 5.43 -27.31
N THR A 43 2.24 4.12 -27.14
CA THR A 43 0.93 3.55 -26.81
C THR A 43 0.44 4.02 -25.44
N ALA A 44 1.32 4.02 -24.44
CA ALA A 44 0.98 4.48 -23.08
C ALA A 44 0.77 6.00 -23.04
N GLU A 45 1.60 6.76 -23.74
CA GLU A 45 1.45 8.23 -23.86
C GLU A 45 0.14 8.60 -24.58
N TYR A 46 -0.18 7.93 -25.69
CA TYR A 46 -1.47 8.11 -26.37
C TYR A 46 -2.64 7.79 -25.42
N GLY A 47 -2.51 6.72 -24.63
CA GLY A 47 -3.45 6.36 -23.57
C GLY A 47 -3.65 7.47 -22.54
N ASP A 48 -2.56 8.03 -21.98
CA ASP A 48 -2.59 9.16 -21.03
C ASP A 48 -3.43 10.31 -21.60
N TYR A 49 -3.06 10.82 -22.78
CA TYR A 49 -3.72 12.01 -23.35
C TYR A 49 -5.22 11.85 -23.57
N THR A 50 -5.66 10.65 -23.89
CA THR A 50 -7.02 10.41 -24.40
C THR A 50 -7.94 9.76 -23.37
N ARG A 51 -7.39 9.03 -22.39
CA ARG A 51 -8.15 8.33 -21.35
C ARG A 51 -8.04 9.06 -20.01
N GLY A 52 -6.92 9.73 -19.73
CA GLY A 52 -6.75 10.54 -18.50
C GLY A 52 -7.89 11.55 -18.26
N PRO A 53 -8.28 12.38 -19.26
CA PRO A 53 -9.39 13.32 -19.10
C PRO A 53 -10.76 12.66 -18.88
N LYS A 54 -10.93 11.38 -19.24
CA LYS A 54 -12.17 10.62 -19.00
C LYS A 54 -12.28 10.13 -17.56
N ILE A 55 -11.18 10.11 -16.80
CA ILE A 55 -11.15 9.73 -15.39
C ILE A 55 -11.14 11.00 -14.51
N VAL A 56 -10.29 11.98 -14.82
CA VAL A 56 -10.23 13.25 -14.09
C VAL A 56 -11.18 14.27 -14.74
N THR A 57 -12.47 14.01 -14.56
CA THR A 57 -13.58 14.80 -15.15
C THR A 57 -13.82 16.12 -14.41
N ASP A 58 -14.74 16.94 -14.93
CA ASP A 58 -15.18 18.16 -14.27
C ASP A 58 -15.86 17.88 -12.92
N GLU A 59 -16.56 16.75 -12.76
CA GLU A 59 -17.12 16.38 -11.45
C GLU A 59 -16.02 16.11 -10.43
N VAL A 60 -14.93 15.43 -10.83
CA VAL A 60 -13.76 15.19 -9.97
C VAL A 60 -13.13 16.52 -9.56
N ARG A 61 -12.94 17.44 -10.51
CA ARG A 61 -12.41 18.79 -10.22
C ARG A 61 -13.35 19.60 -9.33
N ALA A 62 -14.66 19.46 -9.50
CA ALA A 62 -15.64 20.09 -8.62
C ALA A 62 -15.59 19.53 -7.20
N ALA A 63 -15.40 18.21 -7.04
CA ALA A 63 -15.20 17.59 -5.74
C ALA A 63 -13.93 18.10 -5.07
N MET A 64 -12.82 18.23 -5.81
CA MET A 64 -11.56 18.81 -5.29
C MET A 64 -11.77 20.25 -4.79
N ARG A 65 -12.53 21.08 -5.53
CA ARG A 65 -12.85 22.46 -5.10
C ARG A 65 -13.71 22.49 -3.83
N ARG A 66 -14.68 21.59 -3.69
CA ARG A 66 -15.48 21.48 -2.46
C ARG A 66 -14.63 21.09 -1.26
N MET A 67 -13.77 20.07 -1.40
CA MET A 67 -12.83 19.67 -0.35
C MET A 67 -11.91 20.82 0.07
N LEU A 68 -11.42 21.61 -0.89
CA LEU A 68 -10.63 22.80 -0.59
C LEU A 68 -11.43 23.85 0.22
N ALA A 69 -12.70 24.07 -0.12
CA ALA A 69 -13.58 24.97 0.64
C ALA A 69 -13.83 24.46 2.07
N ASP A 70 -13.98 23.15 2.26
CA ASP A 70 -14.13 22.54 3.59
C ASP A 70 -12.86 22.70 4.44
N ILE A 71 -11.68 22.64 3.83
CA ILE A 71 -10.40 22.92 4.48
C ILE A 71 -10.30 24.39 4.85
N GLN A 72 -10.54 25.31 3.89
CA GLN A 72 -10.40 26.76 4.10
C GLN A 72 -11.39 27.31 5.12
N SER A 73 -12.62 26.78 5.16
CA SER A 73 -13.64 27.15 6.17
C SER A 73 -13.41 26.53 7.55
N GLY A 74 -12.40 25.65 7.67
CA GLY A 74 -12.13 24.87 8.88
C GLY A 74 -13.19 23.80 9.19
N SER A 75 -14.11 23.50 8.26
CA SER A 75 -15.13 22.47 8.43
C SER A 75 -14.51 21.11 8.68
N PHE A 76 -13.54 20.71 7.84
CA PHE A 76 -12.82 19.46 7.98
C PHE A 76 -12.05 19.37 9.32
N ALA A 77 -11.42 20.46 9.75
CA ALA A 77 -10.71 20.51 11.02
C ALA A 77 -11.65 20.32 12.23
N ARG A 78 -12.83 20.95 12.21
CA ARG A 78 -13.85 20.74 13.25
C ARG A 78 -14.39 19.32 13.26
N GLU A 79 -14.67 18.74 12.08
CA GLU A 79 -15.08 17.34 11.95
C GLU A 79 -14.04 16.40 12.57
N TRP A 80 -12.77 16.57 12.20
CA TRP A 80 -11.67 15.73 12.69
C TRP A 80 -11.45 15.83 14.20
N ILE A 81 -11.49 17.05 14.75
CA ILE A 81 -11.37 17.27 16.20
C ILE A 81 -12.55 16.63 16.93
N GLY A 82 -13.77 16.77 16.40
CA GLY A 82 -14.98 16.15 16.95
C GLY A 82 -14.86 14.62 16.99
N GLU A 83 -14.50 14.01 15.87
CA GLU A 83 -14.28 12.56 15.74
C GLU A 83 -13.24 12.06 16.75
N THR A 84 -12.10 12.76 16.87
CA THR A 84 -11.02 12.37 17.79
C THR A 84 -11.46 12.50 19.25
N ARG A 85 -12.16 13.58 19.61
CA ARG A 85 -12.70 13.77 20.97
C ARG A 85 -13.75 12.73 21.35
N ALA A 86 -14.49 12.22 20.37
CA ALA A 86 -15.45 11.14 20.54
C ALA A 86 -14.82 9.74 20.55
N GLY A 87 -13.49 9.62 20.58
CA GLY A 87 -12.78 8.34 20.63
C GLY A 87 -12.44 7.72 19.26
N ALA A 88 -12.66 8.46 18.16
CA ALA A 88 -12.25 8.11 16.79
C ALA A 88 -12.87 6.80 16.25
N ALA A 89 -14.07 6.43 16.67
CA ALA A 89 -14.69 5.15 16.31
C ALA A 89 -14.88 4.98 14.79
N ARG A 90 -15.34 6.02 14.09
CA ARG A 90 -15.51 6.00 12.63
C ARG A 90 -14.16 5.95 11.94
N PHE A 91 -13.17 6.71 12.42
CA PHE A 91 -11.83 6.65 11.86
C PHE A 91 -11.17 5.27 12.01
N GLN A 92 -11.35 4.59 13.15
CA GLN A 92 -10.87 3.21 13.33
C GLN A 92 -11.62 2.23 12.43
N ALA A 93 -12.93 2.41 12.21
CA ALA A 93 -13.68 1.59 11.27
C ALA A 93 -13.17 1.76 9.83
N LEU A 94 -12.91 3.00 9.40
CA LEU A 94 -12.31 3.29 8.09
C LEU A 94 -10.93 2.63 7.95
N ARG A 95 -10.06 2.75 8.97
CA ARG A 95 -8.74 2.10 8.95
C ARG A 95 -8.82 0.58 8.84
N ARG A 96 -9.75 -0.06 9.55
CA ARG A 96 -9.96 -1.52 9.44
C ARG A 96 -10.41 -1.91 8.03
N ALA A 97 -11.39 -1.20 7.48
CA ALA A 97 -11.89 -1.46 6.12
C ALA A 97 -10.77 -1.35 5.07
N GLU A 98 -9.92 -0.31 5.15
CA GLU A 98 -8.79 -0.14 4.24
C GLU A 98 -7.71 -1.23 4.43
N ALA A 99 -7.38 -1.59 5.68
CA ALA A 99 -6.43 -2.66 5.96
C ALA A 99 -6.92 -4.05 5.50
N GLU A 100 -8.23 -4.25 5.45
CA GLU A 100 -8.86 -5.48 4.98
C GLU A 100 -9.02 -5.52 3.44
N HIS A 101 -8.72 -4.41 2.74
CA HIS A 101 -8.88 -4.33 1.30
C HIS A 101 -8.01 -5.42 0.60
N PRO A 102 -8.54 -6.15 -0.40
CA PRO A 102 -7.84 -7.27 -1.02
C PRO A 102 -6.45 -6.94 -1.57
N ILE A 103 -6.21 -5.68 -1.97
CA ILE A 103 -4.91 -5.20 -2.46
C ILE A 103 -3.80 -5.36 -1.43
N GLU A 104 -4.10 -5.24 -0.13
CA GLU A 104 -3.12 -5.35 0.95
C GLU A 104 -2.63 -6.79 1.09
N ARG A 105 -3.54 -7.76 1.04
CA ARG A 105 -3.20 -9.20 1.12
C ARG A 105 -2.36 -9.64 -0.07
N VAL A 106 -2.79 -9.27 -1.28
CA VAL A 106 -2.08 -9.60 -2.52
C VAL A 106 -0.72 -8.91 -2.54
N GLY A 107 -0.67 -7.63 -2.18
CA GLY A 107 0.54 -6.83 -2.15
C GLY A 107 1.58 -7.33 -1.16
N ALA A 108 1.18 -7.67 0.06
CA ALA A 108 2.09 -8.22 1.07
C ALA A 108 2.78 -9.50 0.57
N ARG A 109 2.02 -10.41 -0.05
CA ARG A 109 2.57 -11.64 -0.63
C ARG A 109 3.55 -11.34 -1.77
N LEU A 110 3.17 -10.45 -2.70
CA LEU A 110 4.02 -10.11 -3.83
C LEU A 110 5.31 -9.40 -3.39
N ARG A 111 5.23 -8.44 -2.46
CA ARG A 111 6.41 -7.75 -1.93
C ARG A 111 7.35 -8.70 -1.19
N ALA A 112 6.83 -9.65 -0.40
CA ALA A 112 7.65 -10.67 0.25
C ALA A 112 8.48 -11.52 -0.73
N MET A 113 8.05 -11.64 -1.99
CA MET A 113 8.79 -12.35 -3.05
C MET A 113 9.82 -11.48 -3.76
N MET A 114 9.88 -10.17 -3.48
CA MET A 114 10.78 -9.20 -4.11
C MET A 114 11.93 -8.86 -3.15
N PRO A 115 13.15 -9.39 -3.34
CA PRO A 115 14.26 -9.26 -2.38
C PRO A 115 14.67 -7.81 -2.06
N TRP A 116 14.39 -6.87 -2.95
CA TRP A 116 14.70 -5.45 -2.78
C TRP A 116 13.65 -4.66 -2.00
N THR A 117 12.50 -5.27 -1.66
CA THR A 117 11.49 -4.63 -0.79
C THR A 117 11.81 -4.90 0.68
N GLU A 118 11.16 -4.17 1.59
CA GLU A 118 11.36 -4.40 3.02
C GLU A 118 10.82 -5.75 3.47
N GLU A 119 9.63 -6.15 3.01
CA GLU A 119 9.09 -7.48 3.31
C GLU A 119 9.97 -8.59 2.72
N GLY A 120 10.50 -8.41 1.51
CA GLY A 120 11.44 -9.36 0.90
C GLY A 120 12.77 -9.45 1.64
N ARG A 121 13.34 -8.32 2.09
CA ARG A 121 14.52 -8.31 2.96
C ARG A 121 14.26 -9.03 4.28
N ARG A 122 13.08 -8.85 4.87
CA ARG A 122 12.68 -9.54 6.10
C ARG A 122 12.48 -11.03 5.88
N ALA A 123 11.90 -11.44 4.75
CA ALA A 123 11.71 -12.84 4.39
C ALA A 123 13.05 -13.56 4.11
N ALA A 124 14.05 -12.82 3.62
CA ALA A 124 15.39 -13.32 3.36
C ALA A 124 16.32 -13.30 4.60
N ALA A 125 15.87 -12.75 5.74
CA ALA A 125 16.68 -12.70 6.95
C ALA A 125 16.89 -14.11 7.54
N PRO A 126 18.11 -14.48 7.95
CA PRO A 126 18.37 -15.79 8.55
C PRO A 126 17.57 -15.95 9.85
N ALA A 127 16.96 -17.12 10.03
CA ALA A 127 16.26 -17.45 11.27
C ALA A 127 17.24 -17.36 12.45
N THR A 128 16.87 -16.64 13.51
CA THR A 128 17.64 -16.66 14.75
C THR A 128 17.71 -18.10 15.25
N PRO A 129 18.91 -18.68 15.43
CA PRO A 129 19.00 -20.05 15.94
C PRO A 129 18.33 -20.12 17.32
N PRO A 130 17.64 -21.22 17.65
CA PRO A 130 17.08 -21.39 18.98
C PRO A 130 18.20 -21.27 20.03
N PRO A 131 17.89 -20.74 21.23
CA PRO A 131 18.88 -20.66 22.29
C PRO A 131 19.47 -22.05 22.56
N PRO A 132 20.77 -22.14 22.90
CA PRO A 132 21.39 -23.42 23.18
C PRO A 132 20.61 -24.16 24.27
N VAL A 133 20.27 -25.42 24.02
CA VAL A 133 19.59 -26.27 24.99
C VAL A 133 20.50 -26.38 26.22
N PRO A 134 20.03 -26.02 27.43
CA PRO A 134 20.86 -26.09 28.62
C PRO A 134 21.29 -27.54 28.87
N PRO A 135 22.53 -27.77 29.33
CA PRO A 135 23.03 -29.12 29.57
C PRO A 135 22.12 -29.85 30.57
N THR A 136 21.62 -31.01 30.18
CA THR A 136 20.88 -31.89 31.08
C THR A 136 21.82 -32.34 32.20
N LYS A 137 21.56 -31.92 33.44
CA LYS A 137 22.28 -32.43 34.61
C LYS A 137 22.17 -33.96 34.63
N PRO A 138 23.27 -34.71 34.87
CA PRO A 138 23.19 -36.15 35.02
C PRO A 138 22.25 -36.46 36.19
N ARG A 139 21.25 -37.31 35.94
CA ARG A 139 20.41 -37.86 37.01
C ARG A 139 21.33 -38.63 37.95
N GLY A 140 21.39 -38.20 39.20
CA GLY A 140 22.21 -38.82 40.24
C GLY A 140 21.97 -40.32 40.27
N ALA A 141 23.06 -41.09 40.28
CA ALA A 141 23.01 -42.50 40.59
C ALA A 141 22.39 -42.68 41.97
N ALA A 142 21.31 -43.46 42.03
CA ALA A 142 20.73 -43.91 43.28
C ALA A 142 21.81 -44.66 44.06
N VAL A 143 22.10 -44.19 45.27
CA VAL A 143 22.84 -44.97 46.26
C VAL A 143 21.87 -46.05 46.73
N ALA A 144 22.19 -47.30 46.39
CA ALA A 144 21.52 -48.51 46.87
C ALA A 144 21.96 -48.83 48.32
N PRO A 145 21.24 -49.72 49.02
CA PRO A 145 20.81 -49.60 50.42
C PRO A 145 21.90 -49.57 51.49
#